data_AF-Q9I9D6-F1
#
_entry.id   AF-Q9I9D6-F1
#
_cell.length_a   1.000
_cell.length_b   1.000
_cell.length_c   1.000
_cell.angle_alpha   90.00
_cell.angle_beta   90.00
_cell.angle_gamma   90.00
#
_symmetry.space_group_name_H-M   'P 1'
#
loop_
_entity.id
_entity.type
_entity.pdbx_description
1 polymer ?
#
loop_
_entity_poly.entity_id
_entity_poly.type
_entity_poly.pdbx_seq_one_letter_code
_entity_poly.pdbx_strand_id
1 'polypeptide(L)'
;NPAVTFAFLIGSQMSLFRAFFYICAQSLGALAGAAVLYGVTPSNMRGNLALNTLQPGISLGMATTMEVFLTLQLVVCIFAVTDERRNGRLGSAALAIGFSVLMGHLFGMLL
;
A
#
# COMPACT_ATOMS: atom_id res chain seq x y z
N ASN A 1 -3.54 -4.37 -2.18
CA ASN A 1 -3.04 -3.79 -0.92
C ASN A 1 -3.97 -4.25 0.19
N PRO A 2 -3.55 -5.24 1.02
CA PRO A 2 -4.40 -5.82 2.05
C PRO A 2 -4.90 -4.79 3.08
N ALA A 3 -4.08 -3.80 3.43
CA ALA A 3 -4.46 -2.74 4.36
C ALA A 3 -5.57 -1.84 3.80
N VAL A 4 -5.53 -1.53 2.49
CA VAL A 4 -6.62 -0.80 1.83
C VAL A 4 -7.91 -1.64 1.82
N THR A 5 -7.84 -2.92 1.46
CA THR A 5 -9.02 -3.80 1.51
C THR A 5 -9.61 -3.89 2.91
N PHE A 6 -8.76 -3.98 3.93
CA PHE A 6 -9.17 -3.97 5.32
C PHE A 6 -9.83 -2.64 5.73
N ALA A 7 -9.33 -1.51 5.22
CA ALA A 7 -9.97 -0.21 5.43
C ALA A 7 -11.38 -0.15 4.82
N PHE A 8 -11.58 -0.65 3.59
CA PHE A 8 -12.91 -0.75 2.98
C PHE A 8 -13.86 -1.68 3.76
N LEU A 9 -13.32 -2.75 4.37
CA LEU A 9 -14.09 -3.64 5.25
C LEU A 9 -14.57 -2.91 6.51
N ILE A 10 -13.67 -2.22 7.23
CA ILE A 10 -14.03 -1.44 8.43
C ILE A 10 -14.96 -0.27 8.08
N GLY A 11 -14.73 0.38 6.94
CA GLY A 11 -15.59 1.43 6.39
C GLY A 11 -16.96 0.95 5.94
N SER A 12 -17.30 -0.33 6.14
CA SER A 12 -18.56 -0.96 5.74
C SER A 12 -18.86 -0.80 4.24
N GLN A 13 -17.83 -0.66 3.42
CA GLN A 13 -17.89 -0.54 1.97
C GLN A 13 -17.69 -1.90 1.28
N MET A 14 -17.31 -2.95 2.02
CA MET A 14 -17.04 -4.28 1.50
C MET A 14 -17.47 -5.36 2.49
N SER A 15 -18.03 -6.46 1.99
CA SER A 15 -18.36 -7.61 2.85
C SER A 15 -17.11 -8.38 3.28
N LEU A 16 -17.16 -9.00 4.46
CA LEU A 16 -16.05 -9.81 5.00
C LEU A 16 -15.60 -10.90 4.01
N PHE A 17 -16.56 -11.58 3.38
CA PHE A 17 -16.29 -12.62 2.40
C PHE A 17 -15.50 -12.07 1.20
N ARG A 18 -15.93 -10.93 0.63
CA ARG A 18 -15.19 -10.27 -0.46
C ARG A 18 -13.81 -9.84 0.00
N ALA A 19 -13.69 -9.21 1.17
CA ALA A 19 -12.41 -8.76 1.71
C ALA A 19 -11.41 -9.91 1.84
N PHE A 20 -11.85 -11.08 2.31
CA PHE A 20 -11.02 -12.28 2.42
C PHE A 20 -10.45 -12.70 1.06
N PHE A 21 -11.29 -12.88 0.03
CA PHE A 21 -10.81 -13.26 -1.31
C PHE A 21 -9.91 -12.20 -1.93
N TYR A 22 -10.18 -10.91 -1.71
CA TYR A 22 -9.31 -9.84 -2.16
C TYR A 22 -7.93 -9.93 -1.50
N ILE A 23 -7.85 -10.16 -0.18
CA ILE A 23 -6.57 -10.29 0.52
C ILE A 23 -5.81 -11.53 0.02
N CYS A 24 -6.48 -12.68 -0.13
CA CYS A 24 -5.85 -13.88 -0.69
C CYS A 24 -5.31 -13.65 -2.10
N ALA A 25 -6.12 -13.08 -2.99
CA ALA A 25 -5.72 -12.79 -4.36
C ALA A 25 -4.54 -11.78 -4.41
N GLN A 26 -4.55 -10.78 -3.54
CA GLN A 26 -3.46 -9.79 -3.46
C GLN A 26 -2.16 -10.41 -2.95
N SER A 27 -2.20 -11.27 -1.94
CA SER A 27 -1.02 -11.96 -1.43
C SER A 27 -0.45 -12.95 -2.45
N LEU A 28 -1.32 -13.72 -3.12
CA LEU A 28 -0.91 -14.63 -4.20
C LEU A 28 -0.34 -13.86 -5.39
N GLY A 29 -0.96 -12.74 -5.78
CA GLY A 29 -0.46 -11.87 -6.84
C GLY A 29 0.89 -11.23 -6.49
N ALA A 30 1.09 -10.82 -5.24
CA ALA A 30 2.38 -10.31 -4.76
C ALA A 30 3.47 -11.38 -4.82
N LEU A 31 3.18 -12.61 -4.36
CA LEU A 31 4.11 -13.73 -4.45
C LEU A 31 4.44 -14.08 -5.90
N ALA A 32 3.43 -14.17 -6.77
CA ALA A 32 3.62 -14.44 -8.19
C ALA A 32 4.46 -13.35 -8.87
N GLY A 33 4.19 -12.08 -8.59
CA GLY A 33 4.97 -10.95 -9.09
C GLY A 33 6.43 -11.00 -8.60
N ALA A 34 6.66 -11.30 -7.32
CA ALA A 34 8.00 -11.47 -6.77
C ALA A 34 8.75 -12.66 -7.39
N ALA A 35 8.07 -13.78 -7.66
CA ALA A 35 8.63 -14.94 -8.32
C ALA A 35 9.04 -14.65 -9.78
N VAL A 36 8.19 -13.92 -10.53
CA VAL A 36 8.54 -13.45 -11.87
C VAL A 36 9.75 -12.52 -11.81
N LEU A 37 9.75 -11.54 -10.89
CA LEU A 37 10.87 -10.62 -10.70
C LEU A 37 12.18 -11.37 -10.36
N TYR A 38 12.11 -12.36 -9.47
CA TYR A 38 13.24 -13.24 -9.15
C TYR A 38 13.78 -13.94 -10.42
N GLY A 39 12.88 -14.50 -11.24
CA GLY A 39 13.24 -15.22 -12.47
C GLY A 39 13.89 -14.35 -13.55
N VAL A 40 13.40 -13.11 -13.74
CA VAL A 40 13.93 -12.20 -14.77
C VAL A 40 15.14 -11.38 -14.32
N THR A 41 15.37 -11.25 -13.00
CA THR A 41 16.46 -10.43 -12.46
C THR A 41 17.75 -11.26 -12.36
N PRO A 42 18.85 -10.82 -13.00
CA PRO A 42 20.17 -11.45 -12.87
C PRO A 42 20.62 -11.57 -11.41
N SER A 43 21.31 -12.67 -11.07
CA SER A 43 21.69 -12.99 -9.68
C SER A 43 22.54 -11.91 -9.01
N ASN A 44 23.38 -11.20 -9.77
CA ASN A 44 24.23 -10.12 -9.28
C ASN A 44 23.47 -8.82 -8.95
N MET A 45 22.24 -8.64 -9.46
CA MET A 45 21.41 -7.45 -9.21
C MET A 45 20.20 -7.74 -8.31
N ARG A 46 19.96 -9.01 -7.99
CA ARG A 46 18.74 -9.44 -7.30
C ARG A 46 18.62 -8.89 -5.88
N GLY A 47 19.73 -8.72 -5.19
CA GLY A 47 19.78 -8.26 -3.80
C GLY A 47 18.77 -9.01 -2.91
N ASN A 48 18.06 -8.27 -2.05
CA ASN A 48 16.97 -8.79 -1.23
C ASN A 48 15.58 -8.60 -1.88
N LEU A 49 15.49 -8.40 -3.20
CA LEU A 49 14.22 -8.15 -3.91
C LEU A 49 13.37 -7.01 -3.32
N ALA A 50 14.03 -5.92 -2.90
CA ALA A 50 13.37 -4.77 -2.27
C ALA A 50 12.53 -5.13 -1.03
N LEU A 51 13.00 -6.11 -0.23
CA LEU A 51 12.40 -6.42 1.06
C LEU A 51 12.40 -5.18 1.96
N ASN A 52 11.24 -4.83 2.52
CA ASN A 52 11.11 -3.75 3.49
C ASN A 52 11.82 -4.14 4.79
N THR A 53 12.83 -3.36 5.17
CA THR A 53 13.60 -3.56 6.39
C THR A 53 13.66 -2.27 7.20
N LEU A 54 13.69 -2.40 8.53
CA LEU A 54 13.84 -1.24 9.41
C LEU A 54 15.23 -0.62 9.25
N GLN A 55 15.31 0.71 9.24
CA GLN A 55 16.60 1.39 9.26
C GLN A 55 17.31 1.19 10.62
N PRO A 56 18.66 1.14 10.62
CA PRO A 56 19.42 1.07 11.85
C PRO A 56 19.06 2.21 12.81
N GLY A 57 18.73 1.89 14.07
CA GLY A 57 18.37 2.87 15.08
C GLY A 57 16.88 3.19 15.19
N ILE A 58 16.03 2.69 14.28
CA ILE A 58 14.57 2.80 14.40
C ILE A 58 14.02 1.63 15.21
N SER A 59 13.31 1.94 16.30
CA SER A 59 12.62 0.94 17.09
C SER A 59 11.37 0.40 16.39
N LEU A 60 10.94 -0.82 16.75
CA LEU A 60 9.73 -1.43 16.20
C LEU A 60 8.48 -0.54 16.40
N GLY A 61 8.37 0.12 17.56
CA GLY A 61 7.24 1.01 17.85
C GLY A 61 7.22 2.25 16.96
N MET A 62 8.40 2.85 16.70
CA MET A 62 8.52 3.97 15.77
C MET A 62 8.16 3.56 14.35
N ALA A 63 8.70 2.44 13.87
CA ALA A 63 8.38 1.92 12.54
C ALA A 63 6.89 1.63 12.37
N THR A 64 6.28 0.98 13.37
CA THR A 64 4.84 0.71 13.37
C THR A 64 4.02 1.99 13.31
N THR A 65 4.41 3.00 14.11
CA THR A 65 3.73 4.30 14.12
C THR A 65 3.82 4.99 12.76
N MET A 66 5.00 4.95 12.13
CA MET A 66 5.21 5.51 10.80
C MET A 66 4.37 4.80 9.75
N GLU A 67 4.41 3.47 9.68
CA GLU A 67 3.59 2.68 8.75
C GLU A 67 2.10 2.95 8.91
N VAL A 68 1.63 3.16 10.14
CA VAL A 68 0.25 3.58 10.42
C VAL A 68 -0.05 4.93 9.77
N PHE A 69 0.79 5.95 9.94
CA PHE A 69 0.58 7.26 9.30
C PHE A 69 0.66 7.20 7.76
N LEU A 70 1.63 6.47 7.23
CA LEU A 70 1.82 6.27 5.79
C LEU A 70 0.62 5.58 5.13
N THR A 71 0.05 4.59 5.82
CA THR A 71 -1.15 3.88 5.37
C THR A 71 -2.40 4.70 5.57
N LEU A 72 -2.52 5.42 6.70
CA LEU A 72 -3.67 6.25 7.01
C LEU A 72 -3.85 7.35 5.97
N GLN A 73 -2.80 8.08 5.62
CA GLN A 73 -2.90 9.13 4.59
C GLN A 73 -3.32 8.55 3.23
N LEU A 74 -2.86 7.34 2.88
CA LEU A 74 -3.25 6.66 1.65
C LEU A 74 -4.73 6.27 1.65
N VAL A 75 -5.20 5.67 2.76
CA VAL A 75 -6.60 5.28 2.91
C VAL A 75 -7.52 6.49 2.88
N VAL A 76 -7.15 7.57 3.58
CA VAL A 76 -7.91 8.84 3.56
C VAL A 76 -7.93 9.42 2.14
N CYS A 77 -6.80 9.42 1.42
CA CYS A 77 -6.76 9.85 0.03
C CYS A 77 -7.72 9.03 -0.84
N ILE A 78 -7.67 7.70 -0.74
CA ILE A 78 -8.55 6.80 -1.51
C ILE A 78 -10.02 7.11 -1.22
N PHE A 79 -10.44 7.13 0.05
CA PHE A 79 -11.82 7.45 0.38
C PHE A 79 -12.23 8.85 -0.09
N ALA A 80 -11.35 9.84 0.03
CA ALA A 80 -11.65 11.21 -0.37
C ALA A 80 -11.78 11.39 -1.90
N VAL A 81 -11.15 10.53 -2.71
CA VAL A 81 -11.27 10.58 -4.18
C VAL A 81 -12.34 9.64 -4.74
N THR A 82 -12.76 8.63 -3.96
CA THR A 82 -13.85 7.71 -4.33
C THR A 82 -15.21 8.10 -3.74
N ASP A 83 -15.27 9.13 -2.89
CA ASP A 83 -16.53 9.61 -2.31
C ASP A 83 -17.39 10.33 -3.37
N GLU A 84 -18.49 9.69 -3.76
CA GLU A 84 -19.47 10.21 -4.73
C GLU A 84 -20.19 11.47 -4.23
N ARG A 85 -20.22 11.74 -2.92
CA ARG A 85 -20.83 12.96 -2.37
C ARG A 85 -20.00 14.21 -2.66
N ARG A 86 -18.74 14.04 -3.06
CA ARG A 86 -17.81 15.12 -3.34
C ARG A 86 -18.02 15.65 -4.76
N ASN A 87 -18.95 16.59 -4.91
CA ASN A 87 -19.35 17.21 -6.19
C ASN A 87 -18.35 18.21 -6.80
N GLY A 88 -17.04 18.07 -6.53
CA GLY A 88 -15.98 18.94 -7.07
C GLY A 88 -15.22 18.32 -8.24
N ARG A 89 -14.49 19.13 -9.03
CA ARG A 89 -13.55 18.63 -10.06
C ARG A 89 -12.31 18.00 -9.40
N LEU A 90 -12.46 16.78 -8.91
CA LEU A 90 -11.34 15.88 -8.64
C LEU A 90 -10.79 15.46 -10.00
N GLY A 91 -9.61 15.93 -10.39
CA GLY A 91 -9.02 15.64 -11.71
C GLY A 91 -8.91 14.14 -12.01
N SER A 92 -7.76 13.53 -11.77
CA SER A 92 -7.59 12.08 -11.93
C SER A 92 -7.47 11.42 -10.56
N ALA A 93 -8.45 10.59 -10.20
CA ALA A 93 -8.42 9.79 -8.97
C ALA A 93 -7.20 8.87 -8.94
N ALA A 94 -6.86 8.25 -10.08
CA ALA A 94 -5.68 7.40 -10.20
C ALA A 94 -4.38 8.18 -9.93
N LEU A 95 -4.28 9.41 -10.44
CA LEU A 95 -3.10 10.25 -10.22
C LEU A 95 -2.99 10.71 -8.76
N ALA A 96 -4.11 11.07 -8.14
CA ALA A 96 -4.14 11.46 -6.73
C ALA A 96 -3.69 10.31 -5.80
N ILE A 97 -4.21 9.10 -6.04
CA ILE A 97 -3.79 7.90 -5.29
C ILE A 97 -2.31 7.60 -5.55
N GLY A 98 -1.86 7.70 -6.82
CA GLY A 98 -0.45 7.52 -7.18
C GLY A 98 0.48 8.51 -6.47
N PHE A 99 0.12 9.79 -6.40
CA PHE A 99 0.89 10.79 -5.65
C PHE A 99 0.88 10.55 -4.15
N SER A 100 -0.23 10.06 -3.58
CA SER A 100 -0.29 9.67 -2.17
C SER A 100 0.65 8.50 -1.85
N VAL A 101 0.77 7.52 -2.76
CA VAL A 101 1.75 6.43 -2.65
C VAL A 101 3.18 6.97 -2.77
N LEU A 102 3.45 7.86 -3.74
CA LEU A 102 4.76 8.49 -3.92
C LEU A 102 5.18 9.27 -2.68
N MET A 103 4.28 10.07 -2.12
CA MET A 103 4.51 10.79 -0.87
C MET A 103 4.88 9.81 0.24
N GLY A 104 4.15 8.70 0.38
CA GLY A 104 4.46 7.69 1.38
C GLY A 104 5.86 7.09 1.23
N HIS A 105 6.30 6.81 0.01
CA HIS A 105 7.66 6.32 -0.26
C HIS A 105 8.73 7.37 0.06
N LEU A 106 8.51 8.64 -0.32
CA LEU A 106 9.45 9.72 -0.03
C LEU A 106 9.67 9.89 1.47
N PHE A 107 8.60 9.85 2.27
CA PHE A 107 8.70 9.90 3.72
C PHE A 107 9.29 8.63 4.33
N GLY A 108 8.90 7.45 3.83
CA GLY A 108 9.40 6.16 4.32
C GLY A 108 10.89 5.90 4.00
N MET A 109 11.45 6.53 2.98
CA MET A 109 12.90 6.46 2.69
C MET A 109 13.75 7.38 3.55
N LEU A 110 13.17 8.46 4.10
CA LEU A 110 13.90 9.46 4.89
C LEU A 110 14.14 9.04 6.35
N LEU A 111 13.61 7.89 6.76
CA LEU A 111 13.56 7.41 8.15
C LEU A 111 13.89 5.93 8.25
#